data_AF-A0A6M8NIU8-F1
#
_entry.id   AF-A0A6M8NIU8-F1
#
_cell.length_a   1.000
_cell.length_b   1.000
_cell.length_c   1.000
_cell.angle_alpha   90.00
_cell.angle_beta   90.00
_cell.angle_gamma   90.00
#
_symmetry.space_group_name_H-M   'P 1'
#
loop_
_entity.id
_entity.type
_entity.pdbx_description
1 polymer ?
#
loop_
_entity_poly.entity_id
_entity_poly.type
_entity_poly.pdbx_seq_one_letter_code
_entity_poly.pdbx_strand_id
1 'polypeptide(L)'
;MAKLELDLSSNELEELSTASFKEQDKAQEIKKTGGRPKSANPANKRTTMFLSSDELAFLDEMGYLTRTNRTQYLRSIIREKMESINKGAV
;
A
#
# COMPACT_ATOMS: atom_id res chain seq x y z
N MET A 1 -5.46 35.19 45.31
CA MET A 1 -5.67 34.85 43.88
C MET A 1 -6.33 36.05 43.23
N ALA A 2 -5.57 36.85 42.47
CA ALA A 2 -6.08 38.03 41.81
C ALA A 2 -6.93 37.62 40.59
N LYS A 3 -8.16 38.15 40.49
CA LYS A 3 -9.01 37.98 39.30
C LYS A 3 -8.40 38.79 38.15
N LEU A 4 -8.08 38.12 37.04
CA LEU A 4 -7.76 38.76 35.77
C LEU A 4 -9.07 39.07 35.05
N GLU A 5 -9.40 40.35 34.91
CA GLU A 5 -10.48 40.83 34.05
C GLU A 5 -9.86 41.23 32.71
N LEU A 6 -10.24 40.53 31.64
CA LEU A 6 -9.83 40.82 30.27
C LEU A 6 -10.89 41.71 29.64
N ASP A 7 -10.57 42.98 29.48
CA ASP A 7 -11.40 43.95 28.75
C ASP A 7 -11.15 43.76 27.25
N LEU A 8 -12.19 43.34 26.52
CA LEU A 8 -12.14 43.02 25.08
C LEU A 8 -12.58 44.20 24.20
N SER A 9 -12.60 45.42 24.74
CA SER A 9 -13.19 46.59 24.08
C SER A 9 -12.26 47.32 23.09
N SER A 10 -11.01 46.88 22.89
CA SER A 10 -10.06 47.63 22.05
C SER A 10 -9.14 46.77 21.17
N ASN A 11 -9.67 45.78 20.46
CA ASN A 11 -8.92 45.14 19.37
C ASN A 11 -9.63 45.45 18.06
N GLU A 12 -9.25 46.57 17.44
CA GLU A 12 -9.38 46.73 15.99
C GLU A 12 -8.73 45.50 15.35
N LEU A 13 -9.57 44.58 14.87
CA LEU A 13 -9.14 43.41 14.12
C LEU A 13 -8.61 43.92 12.79
N GLU A 14 -7.32 44.27 12.73
CA GLU A 14 -6.61 44.36 11.46
C GLU A 14 -6.83 43.03 10.74
N GLU A 15 -7.59 43.06 9.65
CA GLU A 15 -7.85 41.91 8.81
C GLU A 15 -6.51 41.37 8.30
N LEU A 16 -6.00 40.33 8.97
CA LEU A 16 -4.81 39.60 8.56
C LEU A 16 -5.01 39.17 7.09
N SER A 17 -4.21 39.77 6.19
CA SER A 17 -4.27 39.54 4.76
C SER A 17 -4.22 38.04 4.44
N THR A 18 -5.31 37.53 3.86
CA THR A 18 -5.45 36.11 3.52
C THR A 18 -4.67 35.69 2.27
N ALA A 19 -3.88 36.60 1.69
CA ALA A 19 -3.10 36.35 0.48
C ALA A 19 -2.11 35.19 0.64
N SER A 20 -1.52 35.03 1.84
CA SER A 20 -0.58 33.96 2.16
C SER A 20 -1.22 32.58 2.30
N PHE A 21 -2.54 32.48 2.57
CA PHE A 21 -3.25 31.19 2.58
C PHE A 21 -3.48 30.66 1.16
N LYS A 22 -3.78 31.55 0.20
CA LYS A 22 -4.00 31.16 -1.21
C LYS A 22 -2.77 30.56 -1.88
N GLU A 23 -1.57 30.93 -1.43
CA GLU A 23 -0.31 30.37 -1.94
C GLU A 23 0.02 29.00 -1.31
N GLN A 24 -0.35 28.78 -0.04
CA GLN A 24 -0.22 27.47 0.59
C GLN A 24 -1.16 26.42 0.00
N ASP A 25 -2.37 26.83 -0.39
CA ASP A 25 -3.34 25.95 -1.07
C ASP A 25 -2.85 25.48 -2.44
N LYS A 26 -2.06 26.29 -3.17
CA LYS A 26 -1.45 25.89 -4.46
C LYS A 26 -0.24 24.96 -4.30
N ALA A 27 0.47 25.05 -3.18
CA ALA A 27 1.65 24.22 -2.90
C ALA A 27 1.30 22.82 -2.38
N GLN A 28 0.04 22.58 -2.00
CA GLN A 28 -0.45 21.22 -1.77
C GLN A 28 -0.74 20.54 -3.11
N GLU A 29 0.32 20.14 -3.82
CA GLU A 29 0.20 18.90 -4.59
C GLU A 29 -0.34 17.85 -3.63
N ILE A 30 -1.49 17.27 -3.99
CA ILE A 30 -2.20 16.25 -3.24
C ILE A 30 -1.27 15.05 -3.06
N LYS A 31 -0.38 15.10 -2.07
CA LYS A 31 0.22 13.91 -1.49
C LYS A 31 -0.96 13.19 -0.87
N LYS A 32 -1.41 12.12 -1.52
CA LYS A 32 -2.47 11.23 -1.03
C LYS A 32 -2.00 10.56 0.26
N THR A 33 -1.92 11.31 1.36
CA THR A 33 -1.67 10.81 2.70
C THR A 33 -2.98 10.22 3.20
N GLY A 34 -3.15 8.91 2.97
CA GLY A 34 -4.27 8.15 3.53
C GLY A 34 -4.96 7.15 2.60
N GLY A 35 -4.46 6.91 1.39
CA GLY A 35 -4.99 5.83 0.52
C GLY A 35 -4.11 4.59 0.59
N ARG A 36 -4.70 3.39 0.72
CA ARG A 36 -3.99 2.12 0.46
C ARG A 36 -3.27 2.28 -0.89
N PRO A 37 -1.95 2.04 -1.00
CA PRO A 37 -1.28 2.09 -2.30
C PRO A 37 -2.06 1.20 -3.27
N LYS A 38 -2.16 1.59 -4.55
CA LYS A 38 -2.79 0.76 -5.59
C LYS A 38 -2.06 -0.58 -5.62
N SER A 39 -2.47 -1.53 -4.79
CA SER A 39 -2.03 -2.90 -4.91
C SER A 39 -2.61 -3.31 -6.25
N ALA A 40 -1.75 -3.53 -7.25
CA ALA A 40 -2.16 -4.22 -8.45
C ALA A 40 -2.84 -5.50 -7.95
N ASN A 41 -4.18 -5.54 -8.07
CA ASN A 41 -4.97 -6.63 -7.54
C ASN A 41 -4.32 -7.91 -8.07
N PRO A 42 -3.96 -8.91 -7.24
CA PRO A 42 -3.41 -10.16 -7.76
C PRO A 42 -4.35 -10.83 -8.77
N ALA A 43 -5.64 -10.46 -8.80
CA ALA A 43 -6.57 -10.84 -9.86
C ALA A 43 -6.30 -10.18 -11.23
N ASN A 44 -5.66 -9.01 -11.29
CA ASN A 44 -5.28 -8.34 -12.55
C ASN A 44 -4.08 -9.00 -13.25
N LYS A 45 -3.40 -9.95 -12.60
CA LYS A 45 -2.28 -10.72 -13.17
C LYS A 45 -2.61 -12.22 -13.20
N ARG A 46 -3.86 -12.56 -13.52
CA ARG A 46 -4.26 -13.96 -13.72
C ARG A 46 -3.46 -14.53 -14.88
N THR A 47 -2.73 -15.60 -14.62
CA THR A 47 -1.95 -16.36 -15.61
C THR A 47 -2.61 -17.72 -15.79
N THR A 48 -2.77 -18.15 -17.03
CA THR A 48 -3.16 -19.51 -17.38
C THR A 48 -1.90 -20.34 -17.63
N MET A 49 -1.80 -21.51 -16.99
CA MET A 49 -0.71 -22.46 -17.23
C MET A 49 -1.33 -23.82 -17.56
N PHE A 50 -0.72 -24.52 -18.51
CA PHE A 50 -1.06 -25.90 -18.83
C PHE A 50 -0.12 -26.79 -18.01
N LEU A 51 -0.70 -27.55 -17.09
CA LEU A 51 -0.01 -28.52 -16.25
C LEU A 51 -0.54 -29.91 -16.57
N SER A 52 0.31 -30.92 -16.46
CA SER A 52 -0.10 -32.32 -16.59
C SER A 52 -1.00 -32.73 -15.42
N SER A 53 -1.69 -33.88 -15.55
CA SER A 53 -2.48 -34.45 -14.45
C SER A 53 -1.65 -34.68 -13.20
N ASP A 54 -0.43 -35.16 -13.39
CA ASP A 54 0.47 -35.57 -12.30
C ASP A 54 1.01 -34.35 -11.56
N GLU A 55 1.31 -33.27 -12.31
CA GLU A 55 1.71 -31.98 -11.74
C GLU A 55 0.57 -31.36 -10.91
N LEU A 56 -0.68 -31.49 -11.37
CA LEU A 56 -1.83 -31.01 -10.62
C LEU A 56 -2.04 -31.79 -9.32
N ALA A 57 -1.95 -33.13 -9.38
CA ALA A 57 -2.06 -33.99 -8.22
C ALA A 57 -0.97 -33.67 -7.18
N PHE A 58 0.28 -33.51 -7.63
CA PHE A 58 1.39 -33.11 -6.78
C PHE A 58 1.14 -31.78 -6.06
N LEU A 59 0.66 -30.76 -6.77
CA LEU A 59 0.40 -29.45 -6.17
C LEU A 59 -0.75 -29.49 -5.16
N ASP A 60 -1.75 -30.35 -5.37
CA ASP A 60 -2.87 -30.52 -4.45
C ASP A 60 -2.44 -31.27 -3.17
N GLU A 61 -1.64 -32.33 -3.30
CA GLU A 61 -1.06 -33.05 -2.16
C GLU A 61 -0.17 -32.15 -1.31
N MET A 62 0.75 -31.43 -1.95
CA MET A 62 1.64 -30.51 -1.24
C MET A 62 0.91 -29.30 -0.68
N GLY A 63 -0.11 -28.82 -1.37
CA GLY A 63 -1.01 -27.79 -0.85
C GLY A 63 -1.70 -28.25 0.44
N TYR A 64 -2.22 -29.48 0.46
CA TYR A 64 -2.82 -30.07 1.66
C TYR A 64 -1.81 -30.15 2.82
N LEU A 65 -0.61 -30.67 2.56
CA LEU A 65 0.43 -30.88 3.57
C LEU A 65 0.93 -29.56 4.18
N THR A 66 1.03 -28.52 3.36
CA THR A 66 1.47 -27.17 3.77
C THR A 66 0.33 -26.27 4.24
N ARG A 67 -0.93 -26.74 4.19
CA ARG A 67 -2.15 -25.96 4.45
C ARG A 67 -2.24 -24.70 3.59
N THR A 68 -1.82 -24.79 2.32
CA THR A 68 -1.91 -23.71 1.33
C THR A 68 -2.74 -24.13 0.12
N ASN A 69 -3.32 -23.17 -0.60
CA ASN A 69 -4.00 -23.49 -1.85
C ASN A 69 -2.96 -23.84 -2.94
N ARG A 70 -3.31 -24.74 -3.87
CA ARG A 70 -2.53 -25.08 -5.08
C ARG A 70 -1.80 -23.90 -5.70
N THR A 71 -2.52 -22.79 -5.89
CA THR A 71 -2.01 -21.56 -6.53
C THR A 71 -0.98 -20.83 -5.67
N GLN A 72 -1.14 -20.88 -4.34
CA GLN A 72 -0.20 -20.27 -3.40
C GLN A 72 1.09 -21.10 -3.32
N TYR A 73 0.96 -22.42 -3.27
CA TYR A 73 2.10 -23.34 -3.26
C TYR A 73 2.92 -23.27 -4.55
N LEU A 74 2.25 -23.22 -5.71
CA LEU A 74 2.96 -23.02 -6.98
C LEU A 74 3.71 -21.68 -7.02
N ARG A 75 3.15 -20.62 -6.42
CA ARG A 75 3.85 -19.32 -6.32
C ARG A 75 5.08 -19.38 -5.41
N SER A 76 5.09 -20.18 -4.35
CA SER A 76 6.28 -20.34 -3.51
C SER A 76 7.39 -21.07 -4.26
N ILE A 77 7.07 -22.13 -5.01
CA ILE A 77 8.05 -22.84 -5.85
C ILE A 77 8.68 -21.88 -6.87
N ILE A 78 7.85 -21.10 -7.59
CA ILE A 78 8.35 -20.12 -8.57
C ILE A 78 9.26 -19.10 -7.89
N ARG A 79 8.89 -18.58 -6.72
CA ARG A 79 9.71 -17.60 -6.00
C ARG A 79 11.06 -18.19 -5.60
N GLU A 80 11.08 -19.38 -5.03
CA GLU A 80 12.31 -20.08 -4.65
C GLU A 80 13.22 -20.31 -5.86
N LYS A 81 12.64 -20.73 -6.99
CA LYS A 81 13.41 -20.91 -8.23
C LYS A 81 13.98 -19.59 -8.73
N MET A 82 13.21 -18.52 -8.73
CA MET A 82 13.68 -17.19 -9.15
C MET A 82 14.78 -16.65 -8.24
N GLU A 83 14.68 -16.88 -6.92
CA GLU A 83 15.75 -16.53 -5.98
C GLU A 83 17.03 -17.31 -6.26
N SER A 84 16.94 -18.60 -6.57
CA SER A 84 18.12 -19.41 -6.93
C SER A 84 18.80 -18.92 -8.20
N ILE A 85 18.01 -18.53 -9.22
CA ILE A 85 18.52 -17.97 -10.48
C ILE A 85 19.22 -16.64 -10.22
N ASN A 86 18.61 -15.75 -9.43
CA ASN A 86 19.18 -14.45 -9.13
C ASN A 86 20.47 -14.54 -8.28
N LYS A 87 20.56 -15.53 -7.38
CA LYS A 87 21.76 -15.77 -6.57
C LYS A 87 22.91 -16.40 -7.37
N GLY A 88 22.60 -17.19 -8.39
CA GLY A 88 23.60 -17.80 -9.29
C GLY A 88 24.00 -16.92 -10.48
N ALA A 89 23.34 -15.79 -10.69
CA ALA A 89 23.64 -14.80 -11.73
C ALA A 89 24.63 -13.71 -11.26
N VAL A 90 25.32 -13.95 -10.13
CA VAL A 90 26.41 -13.12 -9.59
C VAL A 90 27.74 -13.83 -9.80
#